data_AF-A0A521XXP9-F1
#
_entry.id   AF-A0A521XXP9-F1
#
_cell.length_a   1.000
_cell.length_b   1.000
_cell.length_c   1.000
_cell.angle_alpha   90.00
_cell.angle_beta   90.00
_cell.angle_gamma   90.00
#
_symmetry.space_group_name_H-M   'P 1'
#
loop_
_entity.id
_entity.type
_entity.pdbx_description
1 polymer ?
#
loop_
_entity_poly.entity_id
_entity_poly.type
_entity_poly.pdbx_seq_one_letter_code
_entity_poly.pdbx_strand_id
1 'polypeptide(L)'
;MAGSTHASDDAPRLTPEQRAEVDTLRAECTSTRRATVAALEEILYEPLPVLDHGLVRVIDYMGDDAAVVQAARVSYGRGTRRQRDDQGLINYLMRNWHTSPFEMCEIKLHVKLPIFVARQWIRHRTANVNEYSARYSILDNEFYIPDAANIAVQSSTNRQGRGETLGAQQARRVQAILREDAERAYANYDALLNEGPDGAPRDPSYDGVARELARMNLSLNFYTQWYWKTDLHNLMHFVRLRADAHAQYEIRVYADILSDVMARWVPMTHRAFVNYRQGGAQLSQQSLEAVRRMLAGEKLTAKAAGMSPGEWRELQALLAGGAQQIGGGVPEPEGDA
;
A
#
# COMPACT_ATOMS: atom_id res chain seq x y z
N MET A 1 -6.45 -14.02 8.98
CA MET A 1 -5.78 -15.20 8.40
C MET A 1 -4.34 -14.80 8.15
N ALA A 2 -3.38 -15.48 8.77
CA ALA A 2 -1.97 -15.16 8.67
C ALA A 2 -1.47 -15.52 7.26
N GLY A 3 -1.19 -14.50 6.45
CA GLY A 3 -0.51 -14.69 5.17
C GLY A 3 0.95 -14.97 5.44
N SER A 4 1.36 -16.23 5.27
CA SER A 4 2.77 -16.63 5.24
C SER A 4 3.44 -15.94 4.05
N THR A 5 4.22 -14.90 4.31
CA THR A 5 5.19 -14.36 3.37
C THR A 5 6.37 -15.31 3.32
N HIS A 6 6.34 -16.28 2.40
CA HIS A 6 7.53 -17.06 2.10
C HIS A 6 8.56 -16.14 1.44
N ALA A 7 9.49 -15.66 2.27
CA ALA A 7 10.71 -15.01 1.81
C ALA A 7 11.59 -16.08 1.14
N SER A 8 11.94 -15.89 -0.13
CA SER A 8 13.01 -16.65 -0.78
C SER A 8 14.36 -16.25 -0.17
N ASP A 9 15.24 -17.24 0.01
CA ASP A 9 16.59 -17.19 0.61
C ASP A 9 17.34 -15.83 0.58
N ASP A 10 17.46 -15.24 1.77
CA ASP A 10 18.64 -14.65 2.44
C ASP A 10 19.70 -13.85 1.65
N ALA A 11 19.27 -12.91 0.79
CA ALA A 11 20.03 -11.67 0.65
C ALA A 11 19.59 -10.68 1.76
N PRO A 12 20.50 -10.17 2.60
CA PRO A 12 20.13 -9.24 3.66
C PRO A 12 19.57 -7.94 3.04
N ARG A 13 18.29 -7.66 3.31
CA ARG A 13 17.55 -6.50 2.75
C ARG A 13 18.12 -5.14 3.16
N LEU A 14 18.92 -5.15 4.21
CA LEU A 14 19.78 -4.06 4.66
C LEU A 14 21.22 -4.56 4.65
N THR A 15 22.16 -3.71 4.26
CA THR A 15 23.58 -4.02 4.44
C THR A 15 23.93 -4.11 5.94
N PRO A 16 25.04 -4.77 6.32
CA PRO A 16 25.50 -4.79 7.71
C PRO A 16 25.64 -3.39 8.33
N GLU A 17 26.09 -2.41 7.54
CA GLU A 17 26.21 -1.01 7.96
C GLU A 17 24.84 -0.38 8.22
N GLN A 18 23.88 -0.59 7.31
CA GLN A 18 22.51 -0.11 7.49
C GLN A 18 21.81 -0.76 8.70
N ARG A 19 22.12 -2.04 8.97
CA ARG A 19 21.64 -2.74 10.16
C ARG A 19 22.23 -2.12 11.43
N ALA A 20 23.54 -1.88 11.46
CA ALA A 20 24.20 -1.26 12.60
C ALA A 20 23.70 0.17 12.86
N GLU A 21 23.39 0.93 11.80
CA GLU A 21 22.76 2.25 11.92
C GLU A 21 21.36 2.16 12.55
N VAL A 22 20.54 1.19 12.11
CA VAL A 22 19.22 0.92 12.72
C VAL A 22 19.35 0.54 14.18
N ASP A 23 20.28 -0.36 14.52
CA ASP A 23 20.48 -0.83 15.89
C ASP A 23 20.94 0.32 16.80
N THR A 24 21.79 1.21 16.29
CA THR A 24 22.22 2.43 16.99
C THR A 24 21.03 3.36 17.25
N LEU A 25 20.21 3.65 16.23
CA LEU A 25 19.01 4.48 16.37
C LEU A 25 18.00 3.90 17.36
N ARG A 26 17.85 2.57 17.39
CA ARG A 26 16.95 1.87 18.31
C ARG A 26 17.47 1.82 19.75
N ALA A 27 18.79 1.86 19.94
CA ALA A 27 19.40 1.91 21.26
C ALA A 27 19.27 3.29 21.93
N GLU A 28 19.10 4.36 21.14
CA GLU A 28 18.89 5.70 21.64
C GLU A 28 17.46 5.89 22.18
N CYS A 29 17.34 6.19 23.47
CA CYS A 29 16.06 6.41 24.13
C CYS A 29 16.09 7.71 24.93
N THR A 30 15.04 8.54 24.81
CA THR A 30 14.92 9.79 25.56
C THR A 30 13.51 9.94 26.15
N SER A 31 13.42 10.38 27.41
CA SER A 31 12.13 10.70 28.04
C SER A 31 11.47 11.92 27.37
N THR A 32 10.18 11.83 27.05
CA THR A 32 9.45 12.88 26.35
C THR A 32 8.07 13.14 26.95
N ARG A 33 7.55 14.36 26.73
CA ARG A 33 6.16 14.73 27.04
C ARG A 33 5.20 14.46 25.87
N ARG A 34 5.72 14.10 24.70
CA ARG A 34 4.92 13.77 23.51
C ARG A 34 4.14 12.48 23.75
N ALA A 35 3.02 12.32 23.05
CA ALA A 35 2.31 11.04 23.00
C ALA A 35 3.26 9.96 22.47
N THR A 36 3.25 8.79 23.10
CA THR A 36 4.03 7.61 22.70
C THR A 36 3.13 6.39 22.71
N VAL A 37 3.27 5.53 21.70
CA VAL A 37 2.46 4.31 21.55
C VAL A 37 3.38 3.10 21.62
N ALA A 38 3.38 2.41 22.76
CA ALA A 38 4.31 1.32 23.06
C ALA A 38 4.41 0.26 21.93
N ALA A 39 3.27 -0.18 21.39
CA ALA A 39 3.24 -1.19 20.32
C ALA A 39 3.83 -0.72 18.98
N LEU A 40 3.85 0.60 18.73
CA LEU A 40 4.50 1.20 17.56
C LEU A 40 5.98 1.47 17.84
N GLU A 41 6.33 1.90 19.06
CA GLU A 41 7.73 2.08 19.49
C GLU A 41 8.54 0.78 19.35
N GLU A 42 7.95 -0.38 19.65
CA GLU A 42 8.59 -1.69 19.46
C GLU A 42 9.16 -1.89 18.04
N ILE A 43 8.44 -1.38 17.03
CA ILE A 43 8.78 -1.51 15.60
C ILE A 43 9.35 -0.22 15.00
N LEU A 44 9.58 0.82 15.81
CA LEU A 44 10.15 2.07 15.33
C LEU A 44 11.58 1.82 14.81
N TYR A 45 11.86 2.29 13.60
CA TYR A 45 13.09 2.01 12.84
C TYR A 45 13.31 0.54 12.44
N GLU A 46 12.45 -0.39 12.81
CA GLU A 46 12.57 -1.78 12.37
C GLU A 46 12.15 -1.90 10.89
N PRO A 47 12.99 -2.45 10.00
CA PRO A 47 12.58 -2.74 8.63
C PRO A 47 11.59 -3.91 8.60
N LEU A 48 10.37 -3.65 8.14
CA LEU A 48 9.36 -4.67 7.88
C LEU A 48 9.51 -5.18 6.43
N PRO A 49 9.93 -6.44 6.23
CA PRO A 49 10.14 -7.05 4.91
C PRO A 49 8.90 -7.03 4.01
N VAL A 50 9.03 -6.61 2.74
CA VAL A 50 8.00 -6.75 1.70
C VAL A 50 8.60 -7.28 0.40
N LEU A 51 7.90 -8.17 -0.30
CA LEU A 51 8.41 -8.80 -1.53
C LEU A 51 9.80 -9.43 -1.30
N ASP A 52 10.64 -9.52 -2.34
CA ASP A 52 12.00 -10.08 -2.29
C ASP A 52 13.01 -9.10 -1.65
N HIS A 53 13.03 -7.82 -2.07
CA HIS A 53 14.02 -6.82 -1.61
C HIS A 53 13.42 -5.57 -0.96
N GLY A 54 12.08 -5.48 -0.90
CA GLY A 54 11.38 -4.31 -0.37
C GLY A 54 11.32 -4.27 1.16
N LEU A 55 11.01 -3.08 1.67
CA LEU A 55 10.72 -2.87 3.09
C LEU A 55 9.81 -1.67 3.32
N VAL A 56 9.14 -1.68 4.48
CA VAL A 56 8.53 -0.51 5.11
C VAL A 56 9.16 -0.33 6.48
N ARG A 57 9.56 0.88 6.82
CA ARG A 57 10.13 1.21 8.13
C ARG A 57 9.46 2.45 8.69
N VAL A 58 8.98 2.37 9.94
CA VAL A 58 8.42 3.54 10.64
C VAL A 58 9.58 4.42 11.10
N ILE A 59 9.54 5.70 10.75
CA ILE A 59 10.63 6.65 11.03
C ILE A 59 10.21 7.66 12.10
N ASP A 60 8.95 8.05 12.09
CA ASP A 60 8.39 8.99 13.05
C ASP A 60 6.86 8.92 13.02
N TYR A 61 6.22 9.37 14.09
CA TYR A 61 4.76 9.54 14.14
C TYR A 61 4.39 10.66 15.12
N MET A 62 3.19 11.21 14.92
CA MET A 62 2.62 12.26 15.75
C MET A 62 1.17 11.90 16.08
N GLY A 63 0.84 11.92 17.37
CA GLY A 63 -0.52 11.64 17.86
C GLY A 63 -0.82 10.16 18.01
N ASP A 64 -1.99 9.88 18.58
CA ASP A 64 -2.55 8.57 18.86
C ASP A 64 -4.09 8.66 18.84
N ASP A 65 -4.80 7.60 19.26
CA ASP A 65 -6.27 7.64 19.37
C ASP A 65 -6.78 8.76 20.30
N ALA A 66 -6.02 9.13 21.33
CA ALA A 66 -6.39 10.20 22.26
C ALA A 66 -6.28 11.58 21.58
N ALA A 67 -5.31 11.78 20.69
CA ALA A 67 -5.20 12.99 19.87
C ALA A 67 -6.42 13.17 18.95
N VAL A 68 -6.93 12.09 18.33
CA VAL A 68 -8.17 12.11 17.54
C VAL A 68 -9.36 12.56 18.40
N VAL A 69 -9.50 11.97 19.58
CA VAL A 69 -10.57 12.29 20.53
C VAL A 69 -10.47 13.73 21.04
N GLN A 70 -9.27 14.18 21.37
CA GLN A 70 -8.99 15.55 21.81
C GLN A 70 -9.42 16.54 20.73
N ALA A 71 -8.98 16.33 19.48
CA ALA A 71 -9.33 17.19 18.35
C ALA A 71 -10.85 17.28 18.13
N ALA A 72 -11.55 16.15 18.17
CA ALA A 72 -13.00 16.12 18.05
C ALA A 72 -13.70 16.84 19.22
N ARG A 73 -13.14 16.79 20.42
CA ARG A 73 -13.71 17.42 21.62
C ARG A 73 -13.53 18.93 21.69
N VAL A 74 -12.55 19.49 20.98
CA VAL A 74 -12.43 20.97 20.86
C VAL A 74 -13.66 21.56 20.16
N SER A 75 -14.29 20.82 19.25
CA SER A 75 -15.54 21.23 18.60
C SER A 75 -16.77 21.15 19.52
N TYR A 76 -16.70 20.36 20.60
CA TYR A 76 -17.74 20.29 21.62
C TYR A 76 -17.60 21.47 22.59
N GLY A 77 -18.23 22.60 22.25
CA GLY A 77 -18.27 23.78 23.12
C GLY A 77 -18.80 23.50 24.54
N ARG A 78 -18.64 24.47 25.46
CA ARG A 78 -19.12 24.37 26.86
C ARG A 78 -20.60 23.95 26.91
N GLY A 79 -20.88 22.69 27.23
CA GLY A 79 -22.25 22.20 27.49
C GLY A 79 -22.58 20.77 27.05
N THR A 80 -21.80 20.15 26.17
CA THR A 80 -22.10 18.79 25.64
C THR A 80 -21.42 17.69 26.49
N ARG A 81 -21.87 17.55 27.75
CA ARG A 81 -21.30 16.61 28.75
C ARG A 81 -21.91 15.20 28.74
N ARG A 82 -22.33 14.64 27.61
CA ARG A 82 -22.46 13.18 27.53
C ARG A 82 -21.12 12.62 27.08
N GLN A 83 -20.31 12.22 28.05
CA GLN A 83 -19.01 11.59 27.84
C GLN A 83 -19.27 10.21 27.21
N ARG A 84 -19.33 10.15 25.87
CA ARG A 84 -19.13 8.87 25.18
C ARG A 84 -17.73 8.39 25.55
N ASP A 85 -17.60 7.08 25.77
CA ASP A 85 -16.26 6.49 25.80
C ASP A 85 -15.55 6.80 24.47
N ASP A 86 -14.22 6.80 24.52
CA ASP A 86 -13.38 7.24 23.40
C ASP A 86 -13.61 6.39 22.14
N GLN A 87 -13.90 5.09 22.30
CA GLN A 87 -14.19 4.19 21.18
C GLN A 87 -15.52 4.56 20.50
N GLY A 88 -16.55 4.85 21.29
CA GLY A 88 -17.86 5.27 20.82
C GLY A 88 -17.81 6.61 20.08
N LEU A 89 -16.94 7.52 20.51
CA LEU A 89 -16.69 8.76 19.76
C LEU A 89 -15.98 8.47 18.44
N ILE A 90 -14.88 7.73 18.43
CA ILE A 90 -14.16 7.37 17.20
C ILE A 90 -15.07 6.63 16.20
N ASN A 91 -15.87 5.67 16.67
CA ASN A 91 -16.87 4.97 15.85
C ASN A 91 -17.88 5.94 15.23
N TYR A 92 -18.35 6.92 16.01
CA TYR A 92 -19.26 7.94 15.51
C TYR A 92 -18.60 8.82 14.44
N LEU A 93 -17.35 9.27 14.66
CA LEU A 93 -16.63 10.09 13.68
C LEU A 93 -16.42 9.32 12.38
N MET A 94 -15.95 8.07 12.47
CA MET A 94 -15.71 7.20 11.33
C MET A 94 -17.00 6.94 10.54
N ARG A 95 -18.10 6.57 11.21
CA ARG A 95 -19.38 6.27 10.54
C ARG A 95 -19.97 7.48 9.81
N ASN A 96 -19.82 8.67 10.39
CA ASN A 96 -20.42 9.90 9.86
C ASN A 96 -19.46 10.73 8.98
N TRP A 97 -18.31 10.17 8.58
CA TRP A 97 -17.34 10.87 7.73
C TRP A 97 -16.82 12.19 8.33
N HIS A 98 -16.71 12.28 9.65
CA HIS A 98 -16.02 13.40 10.30
C HIS A 98 -14.52 13.13 10.25
N THR A 99 -13.87 13.54 9.16
CA THR A 99 -12.48 13.17 8.84
C THR A 99 -11.44 14.03 9.54
N SER A 100 -11.71 15.31 9.76
CA SER A 100 -10.70 16.27 10.26
C SER A 100 -10.06 15.92 11.61
N PRO A 101 -10.72 15.25 12.59
CA PRO A 101 -10.02 14.81 13.80
C PRO A 101 -8.95 13.75 13.53
N PHE A 102 -9.11 12.92 12.50
CA PHE A 102 -8.12 11.92 12.11
C PHE A 102 -6.91 12.56 11.43
N GLU A 103 -7.06 13.70 10.76
CA GLU A 103 -5.95 14.43 10.13
C GLU A 103 -4.95 15.02 11.15
N MET A 104 -5.28 15.02 12.45
CA MET A 104 -4.41 15.50 13.53
C MET A 104 -3.33 14.49 13.94
N CYS A 105 -3.31 13.30 13.32
CA CYS A 105 -2.29 12.29 13.51
C CYS A 105 -1.50 12.10 12.21
N GLU A 106 -0.17 12.04 12.28
CA GLU A 106 0.70 11.85 11.11
C GLU A 106 1.72 10.72 11.32
N ILE A 107 2.13 10.07 10.23
CA ILE A 107 3.19 9.07 10.22
C ILE A 107 4.19 9.35 9.09
N LYS A 108 5.47 9.11 9.35
CA LYS A 108 6.56 9.19 8.38
C LYS A 108 7.19 7.81 8.23
N LEU A 109 7.25 7.33 7.00
CA LEU A 109 7.75 6.01 6.64
C LEU A 109 8.94 6.15 5.70
N HIS A 110 9.89 5.23 5.82
CA HIS A 110 10.85 4.93 4.76
C HIS A 110 10.35 3.67 4.05
N VAL A 111 10.23 3.75 2.73
CA VAL A 111 9.70 2.64 1.92
C VAL A 111 10.68 2.37 0.79
N LYS A 112 11.05 1.11 0.62
CA LYS A 112 11.81 0.60 -0.53
C LYS A 112 10.89 -0.31 -1.34
N LEU A 113 10.68 0.03 -2.60
CA LEU A 113 9.66 -0.56 -3.45
C LEU A 113 10.04 -0.53 -4.94
N PRO A 114 9.50 -1.42 -5.79
CA PRO A 114 9.74 -1.36 -7.22
C PRO A 114 9.14 -0.10 -7.87
N ILE A 115 9.78 0.43 -8.91
CA ILE A 115 9.33 1.66 -9.59
C ILE A 115 7.87 1.55 -10.08
N PHE A 116 7.42 0.40 -10.59
CA PHE A 116 6.01 0.24 -11.01
C PHE A 116 5.01 0.31 -9.83
N VAL A 117 5.42 -0.07 -8.62
CA VAL A 117 4.61 0.08 -7.39
C VAL A 117 4.63 1.54 -6.96
N ALA A 118 5.79 2.18 -6.97
CA ALA A 118 5.95 3.61 -6.67
C ALA A 118 5.02 4.48 -7.54
N ARG A 119 4.92 4.19 -8.84
CA ARG A 119 4.03 4.92 -9.78
C ARG A 119 2.55 4.80 -9.45
N GLN A 120 2.11 3.72 -8.80
CA GLN A 120 0.73 3.59 -8.32
C GLN A 120 0.53 4.31 -6.99
N TRP A 121 1.54 4.24 -6.12
CA TRP A 121 1.51 4.85 -4.81
C TRP A 121 1.51 6.38 -4.87
N ILE A 122 2.33 6.98 -5.73
CA ILE A 122 2.45 8.45 -5.87
C ILE A 122 1.16 9.14 -6.35
N ARG A 123 0.17 8.38 -6.82
CA ARG A 123 -1.17 8.90 -7.18
C ARG A 123 -1.95 9.41 -5.96
N HIS A 124 -1.53 9.06 -4.75
CA HIS A 124 -2.09 9.54 -3.48
C HIS A 124 -1.48 10.90 -3.11
N ARG A 125 -2.04 11.95 -3.72
CA ARG A 125 -1.49 13.32 -3.78
C ARG A 125 -1.49 14.10 -2.45
N THR A 126 -2.16 13.58 -1.42
CA THR A 126 -2.26 14.23 -0.10
C THR A 126 -1.06 13.94 0.80
N ALA A 127 -0.18 13.03 0.41
CA ALA A 127 1.06 12.73 1.12
C ALA A 127 2.23 13.60 0.65
N ASN A 128 3.25 13.73 1.50
CA ASN A 128 4.55 14.32 1.15
C ASN A 128 5.55 13.21 0.86
N VAL A 129 6.28 13.33 -0.25
CA VAL A 129 7.22 12.29 -0.72
C VAL A 129 8.56 12.91 -1.06
N ASN A 130 9.64 12.26 -0.64
CA ASN A 130 11.00 12.57 -1.08
C ASN A 130 11.67 11.27 -1.52
N GLU A 131 11.88 11.13 -2.83
CA GLU A 131 12.38 9.92 -3.47
C GLU A 131 13.88 10.01 -3.77
N TYR A 132 14.55 8.87 -3.63
CA TYR A 132 15.91 8.68 -4.07
C TYR A 132 16.07 9.09 -5.54
N SER A 133 16.96 10.04 -5.80
CA SER A 133 17.17 10.58 -7.14
C SER A 133 18.34 9.89 -7.82
N ALA A 134 18.03 9.02 -8.77
CA ALA A 134 19.01 8.41 -9.67
C ALA A 134 19.72 9.41 -10.60
N ARG A 135 19.50 10.74 -10.43
CA ARG A 135 20.27 11.81 -11.12
C ARG A 135 21.56 12.10 -10.37
N TYR A 136 21.51 11.96 -9.05
CA TYR A 136 22.61 12.32 -8.15
C TYR A 136 23.31 11.09 -7.60
N SER A 137 22.70 9.91 -7.69
CA SER A 137 23.20 8.69 -7.09
C SER A 137 23.05 7.51 -8.04
N ILE A 138 23.90 6.50 -7.87
CA ILE A 138 23.87 5.25 -8.65
C ILE A 138 22.81 4.35 -8.02
N LEU A 139 21.87 3.86 -8.83
CA LEU A 139 20.86 2.92 -8.34
C LEU A 139 21.50 1.58 -7.98
N ASP A 140 21.05 0.97 -6.89
CA ASP A 140 21.50 -0.36 -6.48
C ASP A 140 21.08 -1.43 -7.51
N ASN A 141 21.86 -2.51 -7.62
CA ASN A 141 21.54 -3.66 -8.47
C ASN A 141 20.46 -4.54 -7.83
N GLU A 142 19.28 -3.97 -7.65
CA GLU A 142 18.16 -4.63 -6.99
C GLU A 142 16.89 -4.46 -7.81
N PHE A 143 16.28 -5.59 -8.18
CA PHE A 143 15.10 -5.64 -9.02
C PHE A 143 14.15 -6.73 -8.54
N TYR A 144 12.85 -6.46 -8.66
CA TYR A 144 11.81 -7.38 -8.25
C TYR A 144 11.66 -8.53 -9.24
N ILE A 145 11.70 -9.75 -8.70
CA ILE A 145 11.34 -10.99 -9.38
C ILE A 145 10.17 -11.63 -8.61
N PRO A 146 8.98 -11.79 -9.24
CA PRO A 146 7.84 -12.37 -8.56
C PRO A 146 8.09 -13.84 -8.20
N ASP A 147 7.62 -14.24 -7.02
CA ASP A 147 7.49 -15.65 -6.65
C ASP A 147 6.63 -16.38 -7.69
N ALA A 148 6.95 -17.64 -7.98
CA ALA A 148 6.21 -18.47 -8.91
C ALA A 148 4.71 -18.55 -8.56
N ALA A 149 4.36 -18.53 -7.27
CA ALA A 149 2.98 -18.51 -6.80
C ALA A 149 2.20 -17.25 -7.22
N ASN A 150 2.90 -16.18 -7.57
CA ASN A 150 2.33 -14.89 -7.97
C ASN A 150 2.34 -14.68 -9.49
N ILE A 151 2.91 -15.61 -10.26
CA ILE A 151 2.94 -15.56 -11.73
C ILE A 151 1.70 -16.29 -12.26
N ALA A 152 0.81 -15.53 -12.89
CA ALA A 152 -0.50 -16.01 -13.33
C ALA A 152 -0.87 -15.48 -14.71
N VAL A 153 -1.82 -16.14 -15.37
CA VAL A 153 -2.43 -15.63 -16.60
C VAL A 153 -3.26 -14.36 -16.32
N GLN A 154 -3.58 -13.61 -17.37
CA GLN A 154 -4.55 -12.52 -17.29
C GLN A 154 -5.94 -13.08 -16.94
N SER A 155 -6.64 -12.47 -15.98
CA SER A 155 -8.03 -12.86 -15.69
C SER A 155 -8.96 -12.52 -16.85
N SER A 156 -9.87 -13.45 -17.18
CA SER A 156 -10.89 -13.27 -18.22
C SER A 156 -12.06 -12.39 -17.78
N THR A 157 -12.31 -12.28 -16.47
CA THR A 157 -13.41 -11.50 -15.89
C THR A 157 -12.94 -10.16 -15.32
N ASN A 158 -11.68 -10.05 -14.92
CA ASN A 158 -11.07 -8.82 -14.45
C ASN A 158 -9.83 -8.48 -15.29
N ARG A 159 -9.98 -7.58 -16.27
CA ARG A 159 -8.88 -7.13 -17.15
C ARG A 159 -7.72 -6.44 -16.42
N GLN A 160 -7.88 -6.10 -15.13
CA GLN A 160 -6.83 -5.52 -14.29
C GLN A 160 -6.23 -6.54 -13.30
N GLY A 161 -6.76 -7.77 -13.26
CA GLY A 161 -6.41 -8.79 -12.27
C GLY A 161 -5.73 -10.04 -12.85
N ARG A 162 -5.21 -10.86 -11.93
CA ARG A 162 -4.62 -12.17 -12.23
C ARG A 162 -5.70 -13.27 -12.26
N GLY A 163 -5.53 -14.23 -13.15
CA GLY A 163 -6.29 -15.48 -13.24
C GLY A 163 -5.53 -16.62 -12.57
N GLU A 164 -5.54 -17.80 -13.20
CA GLU A 164 -4.85 -18.99 -12.69
C GLU A 164 -3.33 -18.86 -12.76
N THR A 165 -2.64 -19.41 -11.74
CA THR A 165 -1.18 -19.45 -11.68
C THR A 165 -0.61 -20.32 -12.78
N LEU A 166 0.53 -19.92 -13.35
CA LEU A 166 1.22 -20.71 -14.37
C LEU A 166 1.80 -22.00 -13.78
N GLY A 167 1.95 -23.02 -14.63
CA GLY A 167 2.70 -24.22 -14.27
C GLY A 167 4.17 -23.90 -13.97
N ALA A 168 4.78 -24.68 -13.07
CA ALA A 168 6.11 -24.38 -12.53
C ALA A 168 7.21 -24.16 -13.59
N GLN A 169 7.18 -24.89 -14.71
CA GLN A 169 8.14 -24.71 -15.80
C GLN A 169 7.96 -23.35 -16.51
N GLN A 170 6.72 -22.93 -16.75
CA GLN A 170 6.43 -21.64 -17.36
C GLN A 170 6.78 -20.50 -16.41
N ALA A 171 6.42 -20.61 -15.12
CA ALA A 171 6.81 -19.63 -14.11
C ALA A 171 8.33 -19.44 -14.03
N ARG A 172 9.12 -20.53 -14.00
CA ARG A 172 10.59 -20.46 -14.06
C ARG A 172 11.10 -19.75 -15.31
N ARG A 173 10.50 -20.01 -16.47
CA ARG A 173 10.86 -19.33 -17.72
C ARG A 173 10.59 -17.82 -17.62
N VAL A 174 9.45 -17.41 -17.04
CA VAL A 174 9.15 -15.99 -16.81
C VAL A 174 10.19 -15.36 -15.88
N GLN A 175 10.52 -16.00 -14.77
CA GLN A 175 11.53 -15.51 -13.84
C GLN A 175 12.91 -15.39 -14.49
N ALA A 176 13.31 -16.36 -15.31
CA ALA A 176 14.57 -16.31 -16.05
C ALA A 176 14.63 -15.12 -17.00
N ILE A 177 13.58 -14.89 -17.80
CA ILE A 177 13.50 -13.73 -18.70
C ILE A 177 13.62 -12.42 -17.92
N LEU A 178 12.84 -12.25 -16.86
CA LEU A 178 12.86 -11.02 -16.05
C LEU A 178 14.24 -10.77 -15.41
N ARG A 179 14.90 -11.83 -14.96
CA ARG A 179 16.24 -11.76 -14.36
C ARG A 179 17.31 -11.43 -15.39
N GLU A 180 17.37 -12.17 -16.50
CA GLU A 180 18.33 -11.96 -17.58
C GLU A 180 18.21 -10.55 -18.18
N ASP A 181 16.99 -10.04 -18.34
CA ASP A 181 16.74 -8.69 -18.84
C ASP A 181 17.23 -7.63 -17.84
N ALA A 182 16.95 -7.80 -16.55
CA ALA A 182 17.38 -6.85 -15.52
C ALA A 182 18.90 -6.86 -15.32
N GLU A 183 19.53 -8.03 -15.27
CA GLU A 183 20.99 -8.17 -15.15
C GLU A 183 21.71 -7.55 -16.35
N ARG A 184 21.20 -7.79 -17.56
CA ARG A 184 21.74 -7.17 -18.79
C ARG A 184 21.54 -5.65 -18.79
N ALA A 185 20.37 -5.17 -18.39
CA ALA A 185 20.11 -3.73 -18.29
C ALA A 185 21.04 -3.06 -17.27
N TYR A 186 21.26 -3.68 -16.12
CA TYR A 186 22.17 -3.15 -15.10
C TYR A 186 23.63 -3.19 -15.55
N ALA A 187 24.09 -4.27 -16.18
CA ALA A 187 25.45 -4.34 -16.74
C ALA A 187 25.69 -3.24 -17.78
N ASN A 188 24.70 -2.97 -18.64
CA ASN A 188 24.77 -1.86 -19.59
C ASN A 188 24.74 -0.50 -18.89
N TYR A 189 23.94 -0.33 -17.83
CA TYR A 189 23.90 0.90 -17.04
C TYR A 189 25.25 1.20 -16.39
N ASP A 190 25.85 0.21 -15.74
CA ASP A 190 27.15 0.27 -15.09
C ASP A 190 28.27 0.58 -16.10
N ALA A 191 28.24 -0.05 -17.29
CA ALA A 191 29.17 0.24 -18.38
C ALA A 191 28.99 1.67 -18.94
N LEU A 192 27.75 2.14 -19.10
CA LEU A 192 27.46 3.51 -19.55
C LEU A 192 27.98 4.55 -18.55
N LEU A 193 27.84 4.30 -17.24
CA LEU A 193 28.39 5.19 -16.22
C LEU A 193 29.92 5.27 -16.28
N ASN A 194 30.58 4.12 -16.50
CA ASN A 194 32.03 3.99 -16.48
C ASN A 194 32.67 4.45 -15.15
N GLU A 195 31.94 4.46 -14.03
CA GLU A 195 32.45 4.90 -12.74
C GLU A 195 33.09 3.74 -11.95
N GLY A 196 34.36 3.90 -11.57
CA GLY A 196 35.09 3.00 -10.68
C GLY A 196 34.82 3.26 -9.19
N PRO A 197 35.26 2.37 -8.28
CA PRO A 197 34.97 2.47 -6.84
C PRO A 197 35.50 3.76 -6.17
N ASP A 198 36.53 4.37 -6.74
CA ASP A 198 37.19 5.60 -6.29
C ASP A 198 36.71 6.85 -7.05
N GLY A 199 35.70 6.70 -7.92
CA GLY A 199 35.20 7.75 -8.80
C GLY A 199 36.06 7.99 -10.06
N ALA A 200 37.15 7.25 -10.26
CA ALA A 200 37.91 7.29 -11.50
C ALA A 200 37.20 6.46 -12.59
N PRO A 201 37.35 6.79 -13.88
CA PRO A 201 36.80 5.97 -14.95
C PRO A 201 37.34 4.53 -14.93
N ARG A 202 36.48 3.52 -15.12
CA ARG A 202 36.94 2.12 -15.24
C ARG A 202 37.73 1.89 -16.52
N ASP A 203 37.29 2.51 -17.60
CA ASP A 203 37.98 2.59 -18.89
C ASP A 203 38.36 4.05 -19.16
N PRO A 204 39.65 4.42 -19.07
CA PRO A 204 40.11 5.78 -19.36
C PRO A 204 39.89 6.24 -20.81
N SER A 205 39.54 5.35 -21.73
CA SER A 205 39.27 5.68 -23.14
C SER A 205 37.82 6.06 -23.44
N TYR A 206 36.94 6.02 -22.42
CA TYR A 206 35.52 6.30 -22.54
C TYR A 206 35.06 7.32 -21.49
N ASP A 207 34.41 8.40 -21.90
CA ASP A 207 34.11 9.54 -20.99
C ASP A 207 32.93 9.28 -20.01
N GLY A 208 32.20 8.17 -20.16
CA GLY A 208 31.02 7.88 -19.35
C GLY A 208 29.81 8.76 -19.71
N VAL A 209 28.61 8.25 -19.43
CA VAL A 209 27.33 8.93 -19.68
C VAL A 209 26.80 9.49 -18.37
N ALA A 210 26.28 10.71 -18.41
CA ALA A 210 25.65 11.33 -17.24
C ALA A 210 24.59 10.41 -16.61
N ARG A 211 24.60 10.29 -15.28
CA ARG A 211 23.72 9.40 -14.50
C ARG A 211 22.24 9.51 -14.89
N GLU A 212 21.78 10.72 -15.23
CA GLU A 212 20.39 10.95 -15.63
C GLU A 212 19.98 10.37 -16.99
N LEU A 213 20.95 10.18 -17.88
CA LEU A 213 20.77 9.52 -19.17
C LEU A 213 21.05 8.03 -19.05
N ALA A 214 22.11 7.63 -18.33
CA ALA A 214 22.52 6.24 -18.19
C ALA A 214 21.39 5.36 -17.64
N ARG A 215 20.64 5.85 -16.64
CA ARG A 215 19.55 5.09 -16.00
C ARG A 215 18.34 4.80 -16.89
N MET A 216 18.24 5.41 -18.08
CA MET A 216 17.04 5.28 -18.94
C MET A 216 16.81 3.86 -19.44
N ASN A 217 17.84 3.01 -19.42
CA ASN A 217 17.76 1.61 -19.82
C ASN A 217 17.22 0.68 -18.71
N LEU A 218 17.09 1.16 -17.47
CA LEU A 218 16.59 0.36 -16.34
C LEU A 218 15.09 0.14 -16.44
N SER A 219 14.65 -1.09 -16.22
CA SER A 219 13.25 -1.51 -16.29
C SER A 219 12.43 -1.07 -15.07
N LEU A 220 11.11 -1.15 -15.17
CA LEU A 220 10.21 -0.70 -14.09
C LEU A 220 10.25 -1.57 -12.82
N ASN A 221 10.84 -2.75 -12.87
CA ASN A 221 10.97 -3.66 -11.71
C ASN A 221 12.18 -3.35 -10.83
N PHE A 222 13.07 -2.43 -11.21
CA PHE A 222 14.12 -1.96 -10.30
C PHE A 222 13.54 -1.30 -9.05
N TYR A 223 14.23 -1.47 -7.94
CA TYR A 223 13.86 -0.87 -6.66
C TYR A 223 14.26 0.60 -6.60
N THR A 224 13.37 1.39 -6.01
CA THR A 224 13.62 2.77 -5.55
C THR A 224 13.29 2.84 -4.06
N GLN A 225 13.58 3.97 -3.45
CA GLN A 225 13.23 4.21 -2.06
C GLN A 225 12.86 5.66 -1.81
N TRP A 226 11.98 5.90 -0.84
CA TRP A 226 11.57 7.25 -0.46
C TRP A 226 11.25 7.36 1.02
N TYR A 227 11.22 8.61 1.48
CA TYR A 227 10.41 8.97 2.64
C TYR A 227 9.01 9.35 2.18
N TRP A 228 8.01 8.79 2.85
CA TRP A 228 6.60 9.05 2.61
C TRP A 228 5.93 9.45 3.92
N LYS A 229 5.37 10.66 3.99
CA LYS A 229 4.66 11.19 5.15
C LYS A 229 3.20 11.43 4.82
N THR A 230 2.28 10.98 5.66
CA THR A 230 0.85 11.20 5.49
C THR A 230 0.15 11.34 6.84
N ASP A 231 -1.01 11.98 6.85
CA ASP A 231 -1.93 11.93 8.00
C ASP A 231 -2.76 10.64 8.03
N LEU A 232 -3.36 10.35 9.18
CA LEU A 232 -4.11 9.12 9.41
C LEU A 232 -5.39 9.01 8.56
N HIS A 233 -6.05 10.11 8.21
CA HIS A 233 -7.20 10.06 7.30
C HIS A 233 -6.78 9.56 5.91
N ASN A 234 -5.71 10.15 5.38
CA ASN A 234 -5.17 9.81 4.08
C ASN A 234 -4.48 8.43 4.06
N LEU A 235 -3.88 8.00 5.18
CA LEU A 235 -3.40 6.62 5.35
C LEU A 235 -4.55 5.61 5.25
N MET A 236 -5.67 5.85 5.95
CA MET A 236 -6.86 4.99 5.86
C MET A 236 -7.42 4.95 4.44
N HIS A 237 -7.41 6.08 3.72
CA HIS A 237 -7.81 6.11 2.32
C HIS A 237 -6.87 5.28 1.42
N PHE A 238 -5.56 5.40 1.62
CA PHE A 238 -4.56 4.59 0.92
C PHE A 238 -4.80 3.10 1.16
N VAL A 239 -4.88 2.67 2.43
CA VAL A 239 -5.08 1.27 2.81
C VAL A 239 -6.37 0.74 2.21
N ARG A 240 -7.47 1.50 2.28
CA ARG A 240 -8.76 1.09 1.69
C ARG A 240 -8.67 0.81 0.19
N LEU A 241 -7.93 1.63 -0.57
CA LEU A 241 -7.81 1.47 -2.02
C LEU A 241 -6.76 0.43 -2.43
N ARG A 242 -5.75 0.20 -1.59
CA ARG A 242 -4.57 -0.62 -1.96
C ARG A 242 -4.58 -2.00 -1.31
N ALA A 243 -5.24 -2.19 -0.17
CA ALA A 243 -5.49 -3.50 0.43
C ALA A 243 -6.69 -4.24 -0.23
N ASP A 244 -7.25 -3.68 -1.30
CA ASP A 244 -8.36 -4.27 -2.06
C ASP A 244 -7.88 -5.47 -2.92
N ALA A 245 -8.71 -6.50 -3.04
CA ALA A 245 -8.41 -7.69 -3.84
C ALA A 245 -8.18 -7.39 -5.34
N HIS A 246 -8.75 -6.30 -5.85
CA HIS A 246 -8.61 -5.84 -7.22
C HIS A 246 -7.36 -4.98 -7.44
N ALA A 247 -6.73 -4.49 -6.36
CA ALA A 247 -5.43 -3.84 -6.48
C ALA A 247 -4.37 -4.87 -6.90
N GLN A 248 -3.36 -4.41 -7.64
CA GLN A 248 -2.22 -5.24 -8.00
C GLN A 248 -1.58 -5.83 -6.72
N TYR A 249 -1.29 -7.14 -6.75
CA TYR A 249 -0.74 -7.86 -5.60
C TYR A 249 0.44 -7.14 -4.95
N GLU A 250 1.36 -6.63 -5.77
CA GLU A 250 2.59 -6.03 -5.25
C GLU A 250 2.34 -4.76 -4.44
N ILE A 251 1.36 -3.91 -4.77
CA ILE A 251 1.03 -2.75 -3.90
C ILE A 251 0.15 -3.18 -2.72
N ARG A 252 -0.64 -4.25 -2.88
CA ARG A 252 -1.48 -4.78 -1.81
C ARG A 252 -0.69 -5.27 -0.61
N VAL A 253 0.41 -5.99 -0.83
CA VAL A 253 1.24 -6.47 0.28
C VAL A 253 1.91 -5.33 1.07
N TYR A 254 2.18 -4.17 0.46
CA TYR A 254 2.58 -2.98 1.24
C TYR A 254 1.41 -2.43 2.03
N ALA A 255 0.22 -2.32 1.42
CA ALA A 255 -0.97 -1.82 2.09
C ALA A 255 -1.39 -2.67 3.29
N ASP A 256 -1.22 -3.99 3.21
CA ASP A 256 -1.47 -4.93 4.31
C ASP A 256 -0.53 -4.63 5.50
N ILE A 257 0.77 -4.44 5.24
CA ILE A 257 1.74 -4.04 6.27
C ILE A 257 1.39 -2.67 6.87
N LEU A 258 0.98 -1.70 6.05
CA LEU A 258 0.55 -0.39 6.56
C LEU A 258 -0.72 -0.48 7.42
N SER A 259 -1.62 -1.42 7.11
CA SER A 259 -2.77 -1.72 7.96
C SER A 259 -2.34 -2.26 9.32
N ASP A 260 -1.36 -3.16 9.37
CA ASP A 260 -0.80 -3.70 10.61
C ASP A 260 -0.06 -2.64 11.43
N VAL A 261 0.71 -1.75 10.77
CA VAL A 261 1.33 -0.58 11.40
C VAL A 261 0.25 0.34 12.00
N MET A 262 -0.83 0.61 11.27
CA MET A 262 -1.96 1.40 11.76
C MET A 262 -2.66 0.74 12.96
N ALA A 263 -2.79 -0.60 12.96
CA ALA A 263 -3.36 -1.35 14.08
C ALA A 263 -2.53 -1.22 15.36
N ARG A 264 -1.20 -1.16 15.24
CA ARG A 264 -0.27 -0.91 16.36
C ARG A 264 -0.31 0.54 16.83
N TRP A 265 -0.40 1.49 15.90
CA TRP A 265 -0.37 2.92 16.18
C TRP A 265 -1.66 3.46 16.83
N VAL A 266 -2.81 3.15 16.22
CA VAL A 266 -4.12 3.73 16.57
C VAL A 266 -5.18 2.62 16.61
N PRO A 267 -5.10 1.67 17.56
CA PRO A 267 -5.93 0.47 17.58
C PRO A 267 -7.44 0.76 17.64
N MET A 268 -7.87 1.85 18.27
CA MET A 268 -9.30 2.21 18.35
C MET A 268 -9.81 2.71 16.99
N THR A 269 -9.01 3.53 16.33
CA THR A 269 -9.28 4.03 14.97
C THR A 269 -9.20 2.92 13.94
N HIS A 270 -8.20 2.03 14.03
CA HIS A 270 -8.07 0.87 13.14
C HIS A 270 -9.29 -0.04 13.22
N ARG A 271 -9.77 -0.39 14.42
CA ARG A 271 -11.01 -1.17 14.58
C ARG A 271 -12.22 -0.49 13.95
N ALA A 272 -12.35 0.83 14.12
CA ALA A 272 -13.43 1.59 13.51
C ALA A 272 -13.30 1.62 11.97
N PHE A 273 -12.09 1.80 11.45
CA PHE A 273 -11.78 1.75 10.02
C PHE A 273 -12.15 0.39 9.42
N VAL A 274 -11.70 -0.70 10.03
CA VAL A 274 -12.02 -2.06 9.57
C VAL A 274 -13.52 -2.28 9.56
N ASN A 275 -14.24 -1.91 10.61
CA ASN A 275 -15.69 -2.12 10.70
C ASN A 275 -16.49 -1.27 9.68
N TYR A 276 -16.19 0.04 9.58
CA TYR A 276 -17.06 0.97 8.83
C TYR A 276 -16.57 1.29 7.41
N ARG A 277 -15.29 1.02 7.09
CA ARG A 277 -14.67 1.39 5.81
C ARG A 277 -14.21 0.18 5.02
N GLN A 278 -13.45 -0.73 5.63
CA GLN A 278 -12.85 -1.85 4.92
C GLN A 278 -13.80 -3.05 4.80
N GLY A 279 -14.47 -3.42 5.90
CA GLY A 279 -15.47 -4.47 5.94
C GLY A 279 -16.92 -3.97 5.76
N GLY A 280 -17.10 -2.66 5.67
CA GLY A 280 -18.40 -2.05 5.37
C GLY A 280 -18.64 -1.90 3.86
N ALA A 281 -19.89 -1.71 3.48
CA ALA A 281 -20.26 -1.42 2.10
C ALA A 281 -21.23 -0.24 2.00
N GLN A 282 -21.15 0.49 0.89
CA GLN A 282 -22.08 1.57 0.56
C GLN A 282 -23.06 1.11 -0.50
N LEU A 283 -24.36 1.19 -0.18
CA LEU A 283 -25.44 0.93 -1.13
C LEU A 283 -25.91 2.24 -1.75
N SER A 284 -26.09 2.27 -3.07
CA SER A 284 -26.81 3.35 -3.74
C SER A 284 -28.26 3.41 -3.25
N GLN A 285 -28.96 4.52 -3.50
CA GLN A 285 -30.37 4.66 -3.15
C GLN A 285 -31.21 3.51 -3.73
N GLN A 286 -30.98 3.17 -5.01
CA GLN A 286 -31.69 2.08 -5.68
C GLN A 286 -31.34 0.71 -5.08
N SER A 287 -30.06 0.46 -4.78
CA SER A 287 -29.64 -0.78 -4.13
C SER A 287 -30.26 -0.96 -2.75
N LEU A 288 -30.29 0.11 -1.97
CA LEU A 288 -30.90 0.10 -0.64
C LEU A 288 -32.41 -0.18 -0.72
N GLU A 289 -33.10 0.39 -1.70
CA GLU A 289 -34.51 0.13 -1.93
C GLU A 289 -34.77 -1.31 -2.38
N ALA A 290 -33.94 -1.84 -3.29
CA ALA A 290 -34.01 -3.24 -3.69
C ALA A 290 -33.83 -4.18 -2.49
N VAL A 291 -32.88 -3.91 -1.60
CA VAL A 291 -32.67 -4.69 -0.38
C VAL A 291 -33.89 -4.64 0.55
N ARG A 292 -34.52 -3.48 0.74
CA ARG A 292 -35.74 -3.36 1.56
C ARG A 292 -36.88 -4.22 1.01
N ARG A 293 -37.11 -4.16 -0.30
CA ARG A 293 -38.14 -4.96 -0.99
C ARG A 293 -37.84 -6.46 -0.93
N MET A 294 -36.59 -6.87 -1.09
CA MET A 294 -36.17 -8.27 -0.88
C MET A 294 -36.43 -8.73 0.55
N LEU A 295 -36.11 -7.91 1.55
CA LEU A 295 -36.38 -8.21 2.97
C LEU A 295 -37.89 -8.29 3.27
N ALA A 296 -38.71 -7.56 2.51
CA ALA A 296 -40.18 -7.69 2.55
C ALA A 296 -40.70 -8.95 1.83
N GLY A 297 -39.82 -9.79 1.26
CA GLY A 297 -40.15 -11.05 0.60
C GLY A 297 -40.37 -10.94 -0.91
N GLU A 298 -40.14 -9.77 -1.53
CA GLU A 298 -40.27 -9.62 -2.97
C GLU A 298 -39.13 -10.32 -3.72
N LYS A 299 -39.48 -11.11 -4.74
CA LYS A 299 -38.50 -11.64 -5.71
C LYS A 299 -38.25 -10.59 -6.79
N LEU A 300 -37.07 -10.00 -6.77
CA LEU A 300 -36.69 -8.93 -7.69
C LEU A 300 -35.78 -9.41 -8.81
N THR A 301 -35.94 -8.77 -9.98
CA THR A 301 -34.99 -8.80 -11.10
C THR A 301 -34.33 -7.44 -11.23
N ALA A 302 -33.22 -7.35 -11.98
CA ALA A 302 -32.53 -6.07 -12.26
C ALA A 302 -33.51 -4.99 -12.77
N LYS A 303 -34.35 -5.36 -13.75
CA LYS A 303 -35.38 -4.47 -14.31
C LYS A 303 -36.41 -4.04 -13.26
N ALA A 304 -36.88 -4.94 -12.41
CA ALA A 304 -37.85 -4.62 -11.36
C ALA A 304 -37.26 -3.76 -10.22
N ALA A 305 -35.94 -3.80 -10.04
CA ALA A 305 -35.20 -2.93 -9.14
C ALA A 305 -34.82 -1.58 -9.77
N GLY A 306 -35.05 -1.39 -11.07
CA GLY A 306 -34.67 -0.18 -11.80
C GLY A 306 -33.16 0.00 -11.95
N MET A 307 -32.41 -1.11 -11.91
CA MET A 307 -30.94 -1.13 -11.94
C MET A 307 -30.43 -1.68 -13.28
N SER A 308 -29.25 -1.24 -13.70
CA SER A 308 -28.56 -1.89 -14.81
C SER A 308 -28.16 -3.33 -14.48
N PRO A 309 -27.93 -4.21 -15.48
CA PRO A 309 -27.42 -5.56 -15.22
C PRO A 309 -26.05 -5.58 -14.49
N GLY A 310 -25.24 -4.54 -14.64
CA GLY A 310 -23.97 -4.39 -13.92
C GLY A 310 -24.18 -4.14 -12.43
N GLU A 311 -24.88 -3.05 -12.09
CA GLU A 311 -25.18 -2.68 -10.70
C GLU A 311 -25.95 -3.78 -9.96
N TRP A 312 -26.84 -4.49 -10.66
CA TRP A 312 -27.55 -5.62 -10.07
C TRP A 312 -26.61 -6.77 -9.69
N ARG A 313 -25.66 -7.11 -10.56
CA ARG A 313 -24.66 -8.15 -10.27
C ARG A 313 -23.76 -7.74 -9.11
N GLU A 314 -23.35 -6.48 -9.04
CA GLU A 314 -22.57 -5.93 -7.92
C GLU A 314 -23.33 -6.05 -6.60
N LEU A 315 -24.61 -5.67 -6.58
CA LEU A 315 -25.46 -5.80 -5.39
C LEU A 315 -25.61 -7.27 -4.96
N GLN A 316 -25.91 -8.17 -5.91
CA GLN A 316 -26.05 -9.60 -5.60
C GLN A 316 -24.74 -10.19 -5.08
N ALA A 317 -23.60 -9.85 -5.71
CA ALA A 317 -22.29 -10.29 -5.25
C ALA A 317 -21.99 -9.78 -3.84
N LEU A 318 -22.28 -8.52 -3.56
CA LEU A 318 -22.11 -7.92 -2.24
C LEU A 318 -22.94 -8.64 -1.17
N LEU A 319 -24.23 -8.90 -1.44
CA LEU A 319 -25.13 -9.61 -0.51
C LEU A 319 -24.72 -11.08 -0.31
N ALA A 320 -24.08 -11.70 -1.30
CA ALA A 320 -23.53 -13.05 -1.21
C ALA A 320 -22.18 -13.12 -0.45
N GLY A 321 -21.71 -12.00 0.12
CA GLY A 321 -20.45 -11.94 0.86
C GLY A 321 -19.23 -11.60 -0.01
N GLY A 322 -19.44 -11.18 -1.26
CA GLY A 322 -18.38 -10.62 -2.10
C GLY A 322 -17.92 -9.24 -1.63
N ALA A 323 -16.66 -8.91 -1.90
CA ALA A 323 -16.10 -7.59 -1.60
C ALA A 323 -16.70 -6.51 -2.53
N GLN A 324 -16.97 -5.33 -1.99
CA GLN A 324 -17.36 -4.17 -2.80
C GLN A 324 -16.17 -3.73 -3.66
N GLN A 325 -16.34 -3.67 -4.98
CA GLN A 325 -15.32 -3.09 -5.87
C GLN A 325 -15.20 -1.58 -5.62
N ILE A 326 -13.98 -1.12 -5.33
CA ILE A 326 -13.70 0.30 -5.12
C ILE A 326 -12.77 0.78 -6.23
N GLY A 327 -13.29 1.60 -7.15
CA GLY A 327 -12.48 2.28 -8.16
C GLY A 327 -12.17 1.48 -9.45
N GLY A 328 -12.85 0.36 -9.69
CA GLY A 328 -12.82 -0.36 -10.97
C GLY A 328 -14.13 -0.15 -11.73
N GLY A 329 -14.07 0.46 -12.92
CA GLY A 329 -15.19 0.37 -13.86
C GLY A 329 -15.31 -1.07 -14.34
N VAL A 330 -16.48 -1.67 -14.20
CA VAL A 330 -16.77 -2.97 -14.83
C VAL A 330 -16.64 -2.78 -16.35
N PRO A 331 -15.93 -3.65 -17.09
CA PRO A 331 -16.01 -3.62 -18.54
C PRO A 331 -17.47 -3.87 -18.93
N GLU A 332 -18.05 -2.99 -19.76
CA GLU A 332 -19.35 -3.28 -20.36
C GLU A 332 -19.30 -4.67 -21.01
N PRO A 333 -20.31 -5.52 -20.81
CA PRO A 333 -20.38 -6.77 -21.54
C PRO A 333 -20.35 -6.44 -23.04
N GLU A 334 -19.54 -7.15 -23.80
CA GLU A 334 -19.66 -7.15 -25.26
C GLU A 334 -21.13 -7.44 -25.58
N GLY A 335 -21.78 -6.49 -26.25
CA GLY A 335 -23.17 -6.65 -26.63
C GLY A 335 -23.29 -7.88 -27.51
N ASP A 336 -24.24 -8.76 -27.18
CA ASP A 336 -24.71 -9.78 -28.10
C ASP A 336 -25.15 -9.07 -29.39
N ALA A 337 -24.38 -9.26 -30.45
CA ALA A 337 -24.71 -8.90 -31.83
C ALA A 337 -24.99 -10.17 -32.62
#